data_AF-A0A1X2ZM52-F1
#
_entry.id   AF-A0A1X2ZM52-F1
#
_cell.length_a   1.000
_cell.length_b   1.000
_cell.length_c   1.000
_cell.angle_alpha   90.00
_cell.angle_beta   90.00
_cell.angle_gamma   90.00
#
_symmetry.space_group_name_H-M   'P 1'
#
loop_
_entity.id
_entity.type
_entity.pdbx_description
1 polymer ?
#
loop_
_entity_poly.entity_id
_entity_poly.type
_entity_poly.pdbx_seq_one_letter_code
_entity_poly.pdbx_strand_id
1 'polypeptide(L)' 'MSKQRGHMPYCRTCGPLGPAMRTTPAFDVVETHRRSYPHHQTSVIPTKTSIIVKGTSK' A
#
# COMPACT_ATOMS: atom_id res chain seq x y z
N MET A 1 3.40 8.52 -19.74
CA MET A 1 3.70 8.05 -18.37
C MET A 1 2.43 8.07 -17.55
N SER A 2 2.02 6.95 -16.96
CA SER A 2 0.82 6.92 -16.11
C SER A 2 1.22 7.28 -14.67
N LYS A 3 0.66 8.37 -14.14
CA LYS A 3 0.81 8.75 -12.73
C LYS A 3 -0.30 8.04 -11.96
N GLN A 4 0.05 7.09 -11.12
CA GLN A 4 -0.90 6.43 -10.23
C GLN A 4 -0.82 7.04 -8.84
N ARG A 5 -1.97 7.18 -8.17
CA ARG A 5 -1.99 7.66 -6.79
C ARG A 5 -1.39 6.59 -5.87
N GLY A 6 -0.45 7.00 -5.03
CA GLY A 6 0.17 6.12 -4.04
C GLY A 6 -0.79 5.81 -2.90
N HIS A 7 -0.77 4.57 -2.45
CA HIS A 7 -1.56 4.02 -1.35
C HIS A 7 -0.60 3.48 -0.31
N MET A 8 -0.80 3.88 0.95
CA MET A 8 0.07 3.52 2.06
C MET A 8 -0.63 2.48 2.94
N PRO A 9 -0.10 1.26 3.05
CA PRO A 9 -0.61 0.26 3.98
C PRO A 9 -0.26 0.67 5.41
N TYR A 10 -1.25 0.62 6.29
CA TYR A 10 -1.13 1.10 7.66
C TYR A 10 -1.79 0.13 8.63
N CYS A 11 -1.13 -0.12 9.76
CA CYS A 11 -1.68 -0.83 10.90
C CYS A 11 -1.84 0.13 12.08
N ARG A 12 -2.99 0.11 12.77
CA ARG A 12 -3.18 0.95 13.96
C ARG A 12 -2.21 0.63 15.09
N THR A 13 -1.77 -0.62 15.20
CA THR A 13 -0.85 -1.07 16.25
C THR A 13 0.61 -0.88 15.86
N CYS A 14 1.00 -1.24 14.63
CA CYS A 14 2.40 -1.23 14.18
C CYS A 14 2.81 0.07 13.48
N GLY A 15 1.84 0.89 13.06
CA GLY A 15 2.09 2.07 12.23
C GLY A 15 2.19 1.72 10.73
N PRO A 16 2.99 2.49 9.97
CA PRO A 16 3.26 2.23 8.56
C PRO A 16 3.80 0.82 8.30
N LEU A 17 3.15 0.08 7.40
CA LEU A 17 3.62 -1.26 6.99
C LEU A 17 4.59 -1.21 5.79
N GLY A 18 4.89 -0.02 5.29
CA GLY A 18 5.79 0.21 4.17
C GLY A 18 5.61 1.60 3.54
N PRO A 19 6.36 1.88 2.47
CA PRO A 19 6.22 3.13 1.72
C PRO A 19 4.90 3.17 0.93
N ALA A 20 4.54 4.35 0.43
CA ALA A 20 3.42 4.49 -0.49
C ALA A 20 3.69 3.70 -1.78
N MET A 21 2.76 2.81 -2.13
CA MET A 21 2.86 1.89 -3.26
C MET A 21 1.57 1.90 -4.10
N ARG A 22 1.51 1.09 -5.15
CA ARG A 22 0.28 1.00 -5.96
C ARG A 22 -0.85 0.37 -5.14
N THR A 23 -2.08 0.55 -5.60
CA THR A 23 -3.27 0.06 -4.91
C THR A 23 -3.20 -1.44 -4.61
N THR A 24 -3.00 -2.29 -5.63
CA THR A 24 -2.96 -3.75 -5.48
C THR A 24 -1.92 -4.23 -4.45
N PRO A 25 -0.61 -3.88 -4.56
CA PRO A 25 0.36 -4.33 -3.57
C PRO A 25 0.09 -3.77 -2.17
N ALA A 26 -0.51 -2.59 -2.03
CA ALA A 26 -0.90 -2.07 -0.72
C ALA A 26 -1.96 -2.95 -0.04
N PHE A 27 -2.93 -3.47 -0.81
CA PHE A 27 -3.91 -4.42 -0.30
C PHE A 27 -3.28 -5.77 0.07
N ASP A 28 -2.36 -6.28 -0.77
CA ASP A 28 -1.67 -7.55 -0.50
C ASP A 28 -0.86 -7.49 0.82
N VAL A 29 -0.17 -6.39 1.08
CA VAL A 29 0.56 -6.15 2.34
C VAL A 29 -0.39 -6.15 3.52
N VAL A 30 -1.52 -5.44 3.42
CA VAL A 30 -2.52 -5.37 4.49
C VAL A 30 -3.13 -6.73 4.79
N GLU A 31 -3.47 -7.49 3.76
CA GLU A 31 -4.06 -8.84 3.90
C GLU A 31 -3.05 -9.82 4.49
N THR A 32 -1.79 -9.76 4.07
CA THR A 32 -0.71 -10.59 4.64
C THR A 32 -0.51 -10.26 6.12
N HIS A 33 -0.44 -8.97 6.47
CA HIS A 33 -0.31 -8.54 7.87
C HIS A 33 -1.49 -8.98 8.73
N ARG A 34 -2.70 -8.88 8.21
CA ARG A 34 -3.93 -9.32 8.91
C ARG A 34 -3.93 -10.82 9.18
N ARG A 35 -3.36 -11.64 8.28
CA ARG A 35 -3.22 -13.10 8.51
C ARG A 35 -2.21 -13.40 9.63
N SER A 36 -1.10 -12.68 9.68
CA SER A 36 -0.08 -12.84 10.72
C SER A 36 -0.52 -12.27 12.08
N TYR A 37 -1.33 -11.21 12.07
CA TYR A 37 -1.78 -10.49 13.25
C TYR A 37 -3.31 -10.26 13.21
N PRO A 38 -4.12 -11.29 13.53
CA PRO A 38 -5.57 -11.24 13.35
C PRO A 38 -6.27 -10.20 14.25
N HIS A 39 -5.64 -9.78 15.34
CA HIS A 39 -6.16 -8.75 16.25
C HIS A 39 -5.77 -7.32 15.83
N HIS A 40 -4.89 -7.17 14.85
CA HIS A 40 -4.46 -5.86 14.39
C HIS A 40 -5.47 -5.29 13.38
N GLN A 41 -5.84 -4.02 13.57
CA GLN A 41 -6.64 -3.30 12.60
C GLN A 41 -5.73 -2.66 11.56
N THR A 42 -6.02 -2.94 10.29
CA THR A 42 -5.26 -2.47 9.14
C THR A 42 -6.13 -1.62 8.21
N SER A 43 -5.50 -0.75 7.44
CA SER A 43 -6.15 0.15 6.48
C SER A 43 -5.20 0.52 5.35
N VAL A 44 -5.75 0.88 4.19
CA VAL A 44 -5.00 1.43 3.07
C VAL A 44 -5.32 2.92 2.94
N ILE A 45 -4.33 3.77 3.20
CA ILE A 45 -4.50 5.23 3.24
C ILE A 45 -4.09 5.82 1.87
N PRO A 46 -4.99 6.52 1.15
CA PRO A 46 -4.61 7.20 -0.09
C PRO A 46 -3.69 8.38 0.22
N THR A 47 -2.54 8.43 -0.44
CA THR A 47 -1.54 9.49 -0.23
C THR A 47 -1.63 10.55 -1.32
N LYS A 48 -0.98 11.71 -1.08
CA LYS A 48 -0.77 12.73 -2.13
C LYS A 48 0.40 12.36 -3.06
N THR A 49 1.17 11.33 -2.71
CA THR A 49 2.31 10.87 -3.50
C THR A 49 1.84 10.28 -4.83
N SER A 50 2.40 10.78 -5.92
CA SER A 50 2.20 10.20 -7.26
C SER A 50 3.30 9.19 -7.55
N ILE A 51 2.92 7.96 -7.87
CA ILE A 51 3.85 6.91 -8.28
C ILE A 51 3.95 6.95 -9.80
N ILE A 52 5.17 7.20 -10.28
CA ILE A 52 5.48 7.20 -11.70
C ILE A 52 5.69 5.76 -12.14
N VAL A 53 4.79 5.25 -12.98
CA VAL A 53 4.97 3.95 -13.61
C VAL A 53 5.82 4.14 -14.87
N LYS A 54 7.09 3.75 -14.82
CA LYS A 54 7.90 3.58 -16.04
C LYS A 54 7.32 2.36 -16.77
N GLY A 55 6.59 2.63 -17.86
CA GLY A 55 6.13 1.56 -18.73
C GLY A 55 7.34 0.87 -19.35
N THR A 56 7.42 -0.45 -19.24
CA THR A 56 8.21 -1.24 -20.18
C THR A 56 7.43 -1.22 -21.49
N SER A 57 7.90 -0.45 -22.48
CA SER A 57 7.46 -0.66 -23.86
C SER A 57 7.76 -2.12 -24.21
N LYS A 58 6.73 -2.86 -24.62
CA LYS A 58 6.90 -4.09 -25.39
C LYS A 58 6.98 -3.72 -26.86
#